data_AF-K2SWM9-F1
#
_entry.id   AF-K2SWM9-F1
#
_cell.length_a   1.000
_cell.length_b   1.000
_cell.length_c   1.000
_cell.angle_alpha   90.00
_cell.angle_beta   90.00
_cell.angle_gamma   90.00
#
_symmetry.space_group_name_H-M   'P 1'
#
loop_
_entity.id
_entity.type
_entity.pdbx_description
1 polymer ?
#
loop_
_entity_poly.entity_id
_entity_poly.type
_entity_poly.pdbx_seq_one_letter_code
_entity_poly.pdbx_strand_id
1 'polypeptide(L)'
;MRAYRWSLFLALEAGFASFAIENGRAAREKATREQTAYIRANAPAKYADSLVPTTVLGCKRKVMDTGYLACLHKPNVELLQNDPIARIEEDGVVTRAGRTVRADAIVLANGFRTQQPLFPMEIVGEGGESLEAHWDRVNEGGPCAYYGTQVAGFPNFFVLMGPNTVTGHLSVLFSTECQIDYINRVIEPVLTALRPSRVVSARGLLGLGKPPDVVAVREEAERAEVEWVERMTRGLVWATGCSSWGVDEKTGKNTMMYPDWQVKFWLRSVFVRWRDLAYSRSEEALERARRETKIWPRYVTLILLAAAMVGGRKAVGLGYVERFSEVLRGLVSDGMRTLMNVAPERLKG
;
A
#
# COMPACT_ATOMS: atom_id res chain seq x y z
N MET A 1 -8.82 -21.12 14.87
CA MET A 1 -8.04 -20.19 14.01
C MET A 1 -8.30 -18.70 14.28
N ARG A 2 -9.55 -18.20 14.31
CA ARG A 2 -9.81 -16.75 14.55
C ARG A 2 -9.37 -16.24 15.93
N ALA A 3 -9.71 -16.96 17.01
CA ALA A 3 -9.30 -16.59 18.36
C ALA A 3 -7.76 -16.50 18.53
N TYR A 4 -7.02 -17.44 17.92
CA TYR A 4 -5.56 -17.42 17.92
C TYR A 4 -4.98 -16.22 17.17
N ARG A 5 -5.53 -15.86 16.00
CA ARG A 5 -5.11 -14.65 15.28
C ARG A 5 -5.43 -13.38 16.08
N TRP A 6 -6.56 -13.36 16.77
CA TRP A 6 -6.90 -12.27 17.69
C TRP A 6 -5.93 -12.19 18.87
N SER A 7 -5.55 -13.30 19.49
CA SER A 7 -4.58 -13.28 20.58
C SER A 7 -3.20 -12.81 20.10
N LEU A 8 -2.77 -13.22 18.90
CA LEU A 8 -1.54 -12.72 18.29
C LEU A 8 -1.62 -11.22 18.01
N PHE A 9 -2.73 -10.76 17.45
CA PHE A 9 -2.96 -9.34 17.20
C PHE A 9 -2.88 -8.53 18.49
N LEU A 10 -3.59 -8.95 19.55
CA LEU A 10 -3.58 -8.26 20.84
C LEU A 10 -2.19 -8.25 21.48
N ALA A 11 -1.44 -9.35 21.38
CA ALA A 11 -0.07 -9.43 21.90
C ALA A 11 0.89 -8.48 21.16
N LEU A 12 0.79 -8.42 19.83
CA LEU A 12 1.60 -7.48 19.03
C LEU A 12 1.18 -6.04 19.28
N GLU A 13 -0.13 -5.76 19.31
CA GLU A 13 -0.71 -4.43 19.53
C GLU A 13 -0.30 -3.85 20.89
N ALA A 14 -0.31 -4.67 21.96
CA ALA A 14 0.19 -4.28 23.28
C ALA A 14 1.65 -3.77 23.24
N GLY A 15 2.44 -4.22 22.26
CA GLY A 15 3.80 -3.75 22.02
C GLY A 15 3.89 -2.25 21.69
N PHE A 16 2.82 -1.60 21.22
CA PHE A 16 2.83 -0.16 20.98
C PHE A 16 3.12 0.65 22.25
N ALA A 17 2.71 0.16 23.43
CA ALA A 17 2.99 0.83 24.71
C ALA A 17 4.49 1.06 24.94
N SER A 18 5.37 0.20 24.37
CA SER A 18 6.81 0.38 24.49
C SER A 18 7.36 1.51 23.62
N PHE A 19 6.58 2.13 22.74
CA PHE A 19 7.02 3.25 21.89
C PHE A 19 6.89 4.60 22.58
N ALA A 20 6.06 4.75 23.62
CA ALA A 20 5.93 6.01 24.36
C ALA A 20 7.21 6.31 25.17
N ILE A 21 7.80 7.51 25.04
CA ILE A 21 9.09 7.86 25.66
C ILE A 21 9.07 7.65 27.17
N GLU A 22 8.06 8.15 27.87
CA GLU A 22 8.01 8.03 29.33
C GLU A 22 7.47 6.66 29.75
N ASN A 23 6.23 6.37 29.37
CA ASN A 23 5.50 5.17 29.83
C ASN A 23 6.12 3.85 29.36
N GLY A 24 6.80 3.85 28.21
CA GLY A 24 7.45 2.66 27.67
C GLY A 24 8.88 2.44 28.16
N ARG A 25 9.46 3.37 28.95
CA ARG A 25 10.89 3.36 29.32
C ARG A 25 11.30 2.06 30.01
N ALA A 26 10.61 1.66 31.07
CA ALA A 26 10.97 0.47 31.84
C ALA A 26 10.93 -0.81 30.99
N ALA A 27 9.91 -0.94 30.12
CA ALA A 27 9.80 -2.05 29.19
C ALA A 27 10.95 -2.07 28.18
N ARG A 28 11.32 -0.90 27.63
CA ARG A 28 12.46 -0.78 26.72
C ARG A 28 13.79 -1.08 27.39
N GLU A 29 14.05 -0.57 28.58
CA GLU A 29 15.28 -0.84 29.31
C GLU A 29 15.43 -2.32 29.66
N LYS A 30 14.33 -2.96 30.07
CA LYS A 30 14.29 -4.42 30.27
C LYS A 30 14.64 -5.15 28.97
N ALA A 31 13.97 -4.82 27.87
CA ALA A 31 14.24 -5.43 26.57
C ALA A 31 15.68 -5.17 26.10
N THR A 32 16.22 -3.97 26.28
CA THR A 32 17.61 -3.63 25.92
C THR A 32 18.59 -4.52 26.68
N ARG A 33 18.38 -4.76 27.98
CA ARG A 33 19.23 -5.66 28.77
C ARG A 33 19.16 -7.09 28.25
N GLU A 34 17.96 -7.61 28.00
CA GLU A 34 17.75 -8.96 27.49
C GLU A 34 18.39 -9.16 26.10
N GLN A 35 18.18 -8.22 25.18
CA GLN A 35 18.74 -8.29 23.83
C GLN A 35 20.26 -8.10 23.84
N THR A 36 20.79 -7.21 24.67
CA THR A 36 22.24 -7.06 24.84
C THR A 36 22.88 -8.33 25.38
N ALA A 37 22.27 -8.95 26.39
CA ALA A 37 22.74 -10.22 26.93
C ALA A 37 22.71 -11.33 25.88
N TYR A 38 21.64 -11.41 25.08
CA TYR A 38 21.54 -12.34 23.97
C TYR A 38 22.66 -12.13 22.94
N ILE A 39 22.91 -10.90 22.50
CA ILE A 39 23.99 -10.60 21.55
C ILE A 39 25.35 -11.01 22.12
N ARG A 40 25.65 -10.62 23.35
CA ARG A 40 26.93 -10.94 24.00
C ARG A 40 27.15 -12.43 24.22
N ALA A 41 26.09 -13.20 24.46
CA ALA A 41 26.17 -14.65 24.63
C ALA A 41 26.37 -15.41 23.31
N ASN A 42 25.87 -14.88 22.19
CA ASN A 42 25.83 -15.60 20.91
C ASN A 42 26.85 -15.09 19.89
N ALA A 43 27.33 -13.85 20.00
CA ALA A 43 28.34 -13.30 19.10
C ALA A 43 29.77 -13.76 19.44
N PRO A 44 30.70 -13.81 18.47
CA PRO A 44 32.12 -13.92 18.77
C PRO A 44 32.60 -12.76 19.64
N ALA A 45 33.40 -13.04 20.68
CA ALA A 45 33.85 -12.04 21.65
C ALA A 45 34.53 -10.82 20.98
N LYS A 46 35.28 -11.04 19.90
CA LYS A 46 35.95 -9.99 19.11
C LYS A 46 35.00 -8.98 18.44
N TYR A 47 33.73 -9.33 18.23
CA TYR A 47 32.72 -8.48 17.58
C TYR A 47 31.61 -8.00 18.53
N ALA A 48 31.57 -8.53 19.76
CA ALA A 48 30.46 -8.32 20.68
C ALA A 48 30.14 -6.84 20.93
N ASP A 49 31.15 -5.99 21.13
CA ASP A 49 30.94 -4.57 21.43
C ASP A 49 30.44 -3.77 20.22
N SER A 50 30.80 -4.17 19.00
CA SER A 50 30.33 -3.49 17.78
C SER A 50 28.94 -3.95 17.34
N LEU A 51 28.50 -5.13 17.80
CA LEU A 51 27.19 -5.68 17.47
C LEU A 51 26.09 -5.19 18.41
N VAL A 52 26.43 -4.70 19.61
CA VAL A 52 25.45 -4.14 20.56
C VAL A 52 25.11 -2.70 20.15
N PRO A 53 23.86 -2.42 19.71
CA PRO A 53 23.49 -1.08 19.26
C PRO A 53 23.44 -0.08 20.43
N THR A 54 23.89 1.15 20.18
CA THR A 54 23.81 2.26 21.15
C THR A 54 22.50 3.06 21.06
N THR A 55 21.66 2.75 20.08
CA THR A 55 20.37 3.43 19.85
C THR A 55 19.28 2.94 20.80
N VAL A 56 18.32 3.81 21.11
CA VAL A 56 17.13 3.44 21.89
C VAL A 56 16.33 2.34 21.17
N LEU A 57 16.02 1.27 21.90
CA LEU A 57 15.24 0.14 21.38
C LEU A 57 13.85 0.59 20.91
N GLY A 58 13.45 0.18 19.70
CA GLY A 58 12.18 0.59 19.08
C GLY A 58 12.25 1.87 18.25
N CYS A 59 13.34 2.65 18.35
CA CYS A 59 13.53 3.79 17.46
C CYS A 59 13.78 3.36 16.00
N LYS A 60 14.42 2.19 15.80
CA LYS A 60 14.49 1.51 14.50
C LYS A 60 13.67 0.22 14.54
N ARG A 61 13.26 -0.25 13.36
CA ARG A 61 12.60 -1.56 13.22
C ARG A 61 13.56 -2.67 13.67
N LYS A 62 13.08 -3.52 14.58
CA LYS A 62 13.85 -4.68 15.07
C LYS A 62 14.06 -5.69 13.94
N VAL A 63 15.29 -6.18 13.82
CA VAL A 63 15.64 -7.32 12.97
C VAL A 63 15.76 -8.53 13.88
N MET A 64 15.07 -9.61 13.54
CA MET A 64 15.15 -10.86 14.30
C MET A 64 16.40 -11.61 13.89
N ASP A 65 17.15 -12.14 14.85
CA ASP A 65 18.28 -13.01 14.53
C ASP A 65 17.77 -14.33 13.96
N THR A 66 18.12 -14.59 12.70
CA THR A 66 17.82 -15.85 11.99
C THR A 66 19.10 -16.63 11.70
N GLY A 67 20.10 -16.52 12.58
CA GLY A 67 21.42 -17.15 12.44
C GLY A 67 22.55 -16.20 12.03
N TYR A 68 22.31 -14.89 12.10
CA TYR A 68 23.31 -13.86 11.83
C TYR A 68 24.44 -13.90 12.87
N LEU A 69 24.13 -13.96 14.17
CA LEU A 69 25.20 -14.00 15.19
C LEU A 69 26.03 -15.29 15.09
N ALA A 70 25.37 -16.41 14.80
CA ALA A 70 26.01 -17.69 14.59
C ALA A 70 26.95 -17.71 13.37
N CYS A 71 26.59 -17.00 12.28
CA CYS A 71 27.41 -17.00 11.06
C CYS A 71 28.78 -16.31 11.26
N LEU A 72 28.86 -15.35 12.19
CA LEU A 72 30.09 -14.61 12.48
C LEU A 72 31.19 -15.45 13.14
N HIS A 73 30.87 -16.66 13.62
CA HIS A 73 31.86 -17.62 14.15
C HIS A 73 32.59 -18.41 13.05
N LYS A 74 32.09 -18.38 11.81
CA LYS A 74 32.69 -19.16 10.73
C LYS A 74 34.08 -18.62 10.39
N PRO A 75 35.07 -19.49 10.11
CA PRO A 75 36.44 -19.06 9.81
C PRO A 75 36.56 -18.24 8.52
N ASN A 76 35.59 -18.36 7.61
CA ASN A 76 35.53 -17.63 6.34
C ASN A 76 34.67 -16.35 6.41
N VAL A 77 34.36 -15.85 7.60
CA VAL A 77 33.57 -14.62 7.80
C VAL A 77 34.39 -13.63 8.60
N GLU A 78 34.48 -12.40 8.08
CA GLU A 78 35.12 -11.28 8.75
C GLU A 78 34.17 -10.08 8.78
N LEU A 79 33.98 -9.53 9.97
CA LEU A 79 33.27 -8.26 10.16
C LEU A 79 34.27 -7.10 10.23
N LEU A 80 34.15 -6.14 9.32
CA LEU A 80 34.91 -4.90 9.31
C LEU A 80 34.06 -3.77 9.88
N GLN A 81 34.34 -3.38 11.12
CA GLN A 81 33.51 -2.41 11.87
C GLN A 81 34.12 -1.01 11.99
N ASN A 82 35.45 -0.89 11.97
CA ASN A 82 36.18 0.35 12.27
C ASN A 82 36.96 0.93 11.08
N ASP A 83 36.73 0.40 9.88
CA ASP A 83 37.46 0.80 8.67
C ASP A 83 36.48 0.98 7.50
N PRO A 84 35.89 2.19 7.36
CA PRO A 84 34.90 2.45 6.33
C PRO A 84 35.43 2.26 4.92
N ILE A 85 34.53 1.96 3.98
CA ILE A 85 34.85 1.86 2.56
C ILE A 85 35.21 3.26 2.02
N ALA A 86 36.31 3.37 1.29
CA ALA A 86 36.73 4.59 0.60
C ALA A 86 36.27 4.59 -0.86
N ARG A 87 36.47 3.47 -1.58
CA ARG A 87 36.05 3.29 -2.97
C ARG A 87 35.95 1.81 -3.34
N ILE A 88 35.25 1.54 -4.44
CA ILE A 88 35.26 0.25 -5.13
C ILE A 88 36.31 0.33 -6.24
N GLU A 89 37.10 -0.73 -6.38
CA GLU A 89 38.08 -0.91 -7.47
C GLU A 89 37.71 -2.17 -8.28
N GLU A 90 38.41 -2.39 -9.39
CA GLU A 90 38.13 -3.49 -10.31
C GLU A 90 38.21 -4.87 -9.61
N ASP A 91 39.11 -5.04 -8.65
CA ASP A 91 39.35 -6.31 -7.96
C ASP A 91 38.79 -6.37 -6.53
N GLY A 92 38.02 -5.37 -6.09
CA GLY A 92 37.37 -5.39 -4.77
C GLY A 92 37.05 -4.02 -4.16
N VAL A 93 37.22 -3.90 -2.84
CA VAL A 93 36.96 -2.66 -2.09
C VAL A 93 38.21 -2.17 -1.37
N VAL A 94 38.45 -0.87 -1.44
CA VAL A 94 39.51 -0.21 -0.69
C VAL A 94 38.91 0.53 0.48
N THR A 95 39.41 0.25 1.67
CA THR A 95 39.00 0.90 2.91
C THR A 95 39.79 2.20 3.14
N ARG A 96 39.36 3.02 4.11
CA ARG A 96 40.03 4.29 4.43
C ARG A 96 41.40 4.11 5.08
N ALA A 97 41.64 3.00 5.77
CA ALA A 97 42.97 2.65 6.28
C ALA A 97 43.92 2.13 5.19
N GLY A 98 43.47 2.06 3.93
CA GLY A 98 44.29 1.61 2.79
C GLY A 98 44.30 0.10 2.59
N ARG A 99 43.45 -0.65 3.29
CA ARG A 99 43.31 -2.10 3.07
C ARG A 99 42.51 -2.34 1.80
N THR A 100 43.04 -3.15 0.89
CA THR A 100 42.28 -3.71 -0.23
C THR A 100 41.71 -5.06 0.17
N VAL A 101 40.38 -5.19 0.14
CA VAL A 101 39.67 -6.46 0.29
C VAL A 101 39.28 -6.93 -1.10
N ARG A 102 39.96 -7.96 -1.60
CA ARG A 102 39.63 -8.56 -2.90
C ARG A 102 38.29 -9.28 -2.85
N ALA A 103 37.50 -9.13 -3.91
CA ALA A 103 36.18 -9.72 -3.98
C ALA A 103 35.83 -10.14 -5.41
N ASP A 104 35.39 -11.39 -5.58
CA ASP A 104 34.81 -11.86 -6.84
C ASP A 104 33.38 -11.32 -7.05
N ALA A 105 32.70 -10.93 -5.97
CA ALA A 105 31.36 -10.36 -5.98
C ALA A 105 31.17 -9.36 -4.83
N ILE A 106 30.45 -8.27 -5.11
CA ILE A 106 30.06 -7.25 -4.13
C ILE A 106 28.54 -7.21 -4.03
N VAL A 107 28.01 -7.36 -2.81
CA VAL A 107 26.56 -7.30 -2.54
C VAL A 107 26.24 -5.98 -1.82
N LEU A 108 25.42 -5.14 -2.45
CA LEU A 108 24.99 -3.86 -1.89
C LEU A 108 23.73 -4.05 -1.02
N ALA A 109 23.91 -4.01 0.31
CA ALA A 109 22.83 -4.08 1.30
C ALA A 109 22.62 -2.74 2.02
N ASN A 110 22.56 -1.63 1.26
CA ASN A 110 22.60 -0.26 1.76
C ASN A 110 21.22 0.41 1.98
N GLY A 111 20.12 -0.36 1.89
CA GLY A 111 18.76 0.12 2.20
C GLY A 111 18.02 0.74 1.02
N PHE A 112 17.11 1.67 1.31
CA PHE A 112 16.16 2.24 0.34
C PHE A 112 15.98 3.75 0.52
N ARG A 113 15.55 4.44 -0.55
CA ARG A 113 15.08 5.83 -0.47
C ARG A 113 13.63 5.84 -0.01
N THR A 114 13.41 6.12 1.28
CA THR A 114 12.09 6.01 1.91
C THR A 114 11.36 7.35 2.02
N GLN A 115 12.08 8.47 1.90
CA GLN A 115 11.55 9.83 1.98
C GLN A 115 11.03 10.39 0.65
N GLN A 116 11.04 9.58 -0.40
CA GLN A 116 10.55 9.93 -1.74
C GLN A 116 9.48 8.93 -2.20
N PRO A 117 8.32 8.86 -1.51
CA PRO A 117 7.26 7.94 -1.91
C PRO A 117 6.78 8.28 -3.33
N LEU A 118 6.37 7.25 -4.08
CA LEU A 118 5.82 7.36 -5.44
C LEU A 118 6.82 7.78 -6.53
N PHE A 119 8.09 8.04 -6.20
CA PHE A 119 9.14 8.26 -7.20
C PHE A 119 9.27 7.06 -8.16
N PRO A 120 9.44 7.27 -9.49
CA PRO A 120 9.63 8.55 -10.19
C PRO A 120 8.34 9.10 -10.83
N MET A 121 7.15 8.77 -10.32
CA MET A 121 5.90 9.19 -10.95
C MET A 121 5.69 10.69 -10.80
N GLU A 122 5.34 11.36 -11.90
CA GLU A 122 4.87 12.74 -11.88
C GLU A 122 3.35 12.75 -11.69
N ILE A 123 2.89 13.26 -10.55
CA ILE A 123 1.47 13.30 -10.19
C ILE A 123 1.06 14.76 -10.07
N VAL A 124 0.05 15.15 -10.85
CA VAL A 124 -0.45 16.52 -10.94
C VAL A 124 -1.92 16.55 -10.53
N GLY A 125 -2.24 17.41 -9.58
CA GLY A 125 -3.57 17.61 -9.03
C GLY A 125 -4.35 18.73 -9.72
N GLU A 126 -5.37 19.22 -9.03
CA GLU A 126 -6.14 20.38 -9.42
C GLU A 126 -5.25 21.64 -9.54
N GLY A 127 -5.61 22.54 -10.45
CA GLY A 127 -4.84 23.77 -10.68
C GLY A 127 -3.44 23.57 -11.25
N GLY A 128 -3.04 22.33 -11.60
CA GLY A 128 -1.71 22.01 -12.11
C GLY A 128 -0.62 21.90 -11.04
N GLU A 129 -0.98 21.84 -9.76
CA GLU A 129 -0.03 21.65 -8.66
C GLU A 129 0.53 20.21 -8.68
N SER A 130 1.86 20.05 -8.58
CA SER A 130 2.47 18.72 -8.46
C SER A 130 2.38 18.22 -7.02
N LEU A 131 2.45 16.89 -6.83
CA LEU A 131 2.41 16.29 -5.50
C LEU A 131 3.56 16.74 -4.59
N GLU A 132 4.76 16.93 -5.17
CA GLU A 132 5.92 17.48 -4.47
C GLU A 132 5.67 18.92 -4.02
N ALA A 133 5.13 19.77 -4.90
CA ALA A 133 4.81 21.16 -4.56
C ALA A 133 3.74 21.23 -3.45
N HIS A 134 2.76 20.33 -3.47
CA HIS A 134 1.77 20.21 -2.39
C HIS A 134 2.42 19.84 -1.05
N TRP A 135 3.31 18.84 -1.02
CA TRP A 135 4.02 18.44 0.21
C TRP A 135 4.95 19.54 0.72
N ASP A 136 5.62 20.29 -0.16
CA ASP A 136 6.38 21.48 0.20
C ASP A 136 5.50 22.52 0.91
N ARG A 137 4.30 22.78 0.37
CA ARG A 137 3.35 23.77 0.89
C ARG A 137 2.65 23.33 2.18
N VAL A 138 2.30 22.04 2.31
CA VAL A 138 1.49 21.54 3.43
C VAL A 138 2.33 21.05 4.59
N ASN A 139 3.53 20.51 4.33
CA ASN A 139 4.33 19.83 5.34
C ASN A 139 5.86 20.01 5.16
N GLU A 140 6.30 21.15 4.63
CA GLU A 140 7.73 21.52 4.52
C GLU A 140 8.56 20.49 3.74
N GLY A 141 7.95 19.87 2.73
CA GLY A 141 8.57 18.86 1.87
C GLY A 141 8.49 17.44 2.41
N GLY A 142 7.97 17.26 3.62
CA GLY A 142 7.69 15.96 4.19
C GLY A 142 6.43 15.36 3.56
N PRO A 143 6.48 14.13 3.00
CA PRO A 143 5.29 13.48 2.47
C PRO A 143 4.19 13.39 3.53
N CYS A 144 2.98 13.79 3.16
CA CYS A 144 1.80 13.71 4.01
C CYS A 144 0.56 13.31 3.20
N ALA A 145 -0.43 12.75 3.89
CA ALA A 145 -1.73 12.42 3.33
C ALA A 145 -2.75 12.27 4.47
N TYR A 146 -3.99 12.66 4.22
CA TYR A 146 -5.11 12.37 5.12
C TYR A 146 -5.32 10.86 5.24
N TYR A 147 -5.27 10.36 6.48
CA TYR A 147 -5.31 8.93 6.79
C TYR A 147 -4.25 8.13 6.02
N GLY A 148 -3.13 8.77 5.65
CA GLY A 148 -2.07 8.18 4.84
C GLY A 148 -2.50 7.73 3.45
N THR A 149 -3.66 8.19 2.97
CA THR A 149 -4.34 7.63 1.80
C THR A 149 -4.75 8.67 0.77
N GLN A 150 -5.33 9.81 1.19
CA GLN A 150 -5.82 10.85 0.27
C GLN A 150 -5.03 12.14 0.45
N VAL A 151 -4.84 12.89 -0.63
CA VAL A 151 -4.11 14.17 -0.63
C VAL A 151 -5.07 15.27 -1.09
N ALA A 152 -5.16 16.39 -0.36
CA ALA A 152 -6.06 17.46 -0.74
C ALA A 152 -5.61 18.09 -2.08
N GLY A 153 -6.55 18.44 -2.95
CA GLY A 153 -6.24 18.89 -4.31
C GLY A 153 -5.97 17.75 -5.31
N PHE A 154 -5.97 16.49 -4.88
CA PHE A 154 -5.82 15.31 -5.75
C PHE A 154 -7.10 14.46 -5.69
N PRO A 155 -8.21 14.88 -6.33
CA PRO A 155 -9.48 14.16 -6.29
C PRO A 155 -9.36 12.76 -6.90
N ASN A 156 -10.12 11.81 -6.36
CA ASN A 156 -10.16 10.41 -6.80
C ASN A 156 -8.78 9.69 -6.79
N PHE A 157 -7.75 10.29 -6.21
CA PHE A 157 -6.42 9.71 -6.07
C PHE A 157 -6.24 9.14 -4.66
N PHE A 158 -5.82 7.87 -4.59
CA PHE A 158 -5.64 7.14 -3.34
C PHE A 158 -4.29 6.44 -3.34
N VAL A 159 -3.56 6.56 -2.23
CA VAL A 159 -2.25 5.94 -2.01
C VAL A 159 -2.39 4.82 -0.98
N LEU A 160 -1.99 3.61 -1.35
CA LEU A 160 -1.81 2.51 -0.40
C LEU A 160 -0.39 2.53 0.14
N MET A 161 -0.22 2.16 1.42
CA MET A 161 1.05 2.27 2.12
C MET A 161 1.67 3.67 2.01
N GLY A 162 0.82 4.70 2.01
CA GLY A 162 1.24 6.09 1.94
C GLY A 162 1.88 6.60 3.24
N PRO A 163 2.13 7.92 3.32
CA PRO A 163 2.74 8.54 4.50
C PRO A 163 2.01 8.18 5.80
N ASN A 164 2.77 8.00 6.88
CA ASN A 164 2.24 7.70 8.21
C ASN A 164 1.32 6.45 8.32
N THR A 165 1.51 5.41 7.49
CA THR A 165 0.74 4.15 7.53
C THR A 165 1.53 2.94 8.03
N VAL A 166 2.85 3.07 8.15
CA VAL A 166 3.74 1.97 8.54
C VAL A 166 3.78 1.85 10.06
N THR A 167 4.04 0.63 10.56
CA THR A 167 4.09 0.34 12.00
C THR A 167 5.39 -0.40 12.36
N GLY A 168 5.85 -0.18 13.59
CA GLY A 168 7.03 -0.85 14.15
C GLY A 168 6.72 -2.10 14.98
N HIS A 169 5.44 -2.33 15.32
CA HIS A 169 5.00 -3.40 16.23
C HIS A 169 4.03 -4.39 15.59
N LEU A 170 3.43 -4.04 14.45
CA LEU A 170 2.43 -4.84 13.76
C LEU A 170 2.75 -4.99 12.26
N SER A 171 1.86 -5.68 11.54
CA SER A 171 2.02 -5.92 10.10
C SER A 171 1.47 -4.74 9.29
N VAL A 172 2.24 -4.29 8.30
CA VAL A 172 1.78 -3.31 7.32
C VAL A 172 0.65 -3.83 6.43
N LEU A 173 0.51 -5.16 6.31
CA LEU A 173 -0.64 -5.77 5.63
C LEU A 173 -1.95 -5.38 6.31
N PHE A 174 -1.96 -5.29 7.65
CA PHE A 174 -3.16 -4.92 8.38
C PHE A 174 -3.58 -3.47 8.11
N SER A 175 -2.64 -2.52 8.15
CA SER A 175 -2.94 -1.13 7.80
C SER A 175 -3.35 -1.01 6.34
N THR A 176 -2.74 -1.77 5.43
CA THR A 176 -3.12 -1.81 4.01
C THR A 176 -4.55 -2.32 3.81
N GLU A 177 -4.95 -3.41 4.48
CA GLU A 177 -6.33 -3.92 4.46
C GLU A 177 -7.32 -2.87 4.98
N CYS A 178 -6.98 -2.16 6.06
CA CYS A 178 -7.77 -1.06 6.58
C CYS A 178 -7.89 0.10 5.57
N GLN A 179 -6.80 0.46 4.87
CA GLN A 179 -6.85 1.48 3.82
C GLN A 179 -7.74 1.06 2.66
N ILE A 180 -7.66 -0.20 2.20
CA ILE A 180 -8.52 -0.73 1.13
C ILE A 180 -10.00 -0.64 1.54
N ASP A 181 -10.31 -1.05 2.76
CA ASP A 181 -11.66 -0.99 3.31
C ASP A 181 -12.19 0.45 3.42
N TYR A 182 -11.34 1.38 3.82
CA TYR A 182 -11.63 2.81 3.83
C TYR A 182 -11.89 3.34 2.41
N ILE A 183 -11.00 3.06 1.47
CA ILE A 183 -11.10 3.49 0.06
C ILE A 183 -12.40 2.98 -0.55
N ASN A 184 -12.72 1.69 -0.38
CA ASN A 184 -13.94 1.10 -0.91
C ASN A 184 -15.21 1.82 -0.43
N ARG A 185 -15.25 2.24 0.84
CA ARG A 185 -16.38 3.01 1.39
C ARG A 185 -16.45 4.42 0.80
N VAL A 186 -15.31 5.09 0.67
CA VAL A 186 -15.22 6.47 0.20
C VAL A 186 -15.48 6.58 -1.31
N ILE A 187 -15.04 5.61 -2.09
CA ILE A 187 -15.18 5.62 -3.56
C ILE A 187 -16.51 5.01 -4.03
N GLU A 188 -17.25 4.29 -3.19
CA GLU A 188 -18.53 3.66 -3.54
C GLU A 188 -19.53 4.63 -4.22
N PRO A 189 -19.73 5.88 -3.76
CA PRO A 189 -20.62 6.84 -4.44
C PRO A 189 -20.16 7.15 -5.87
N VAL A 190 -18.85 7.29 -6.09
CA VAL A 190 -18.23 7.55 -7.40
C VAL A 190 -18.42 6.35 -8.32
N LEU A 191 -18.10 5.14 -7.85
CA LEU A 191 -18.31 3.92 -8.63
C LEU A 191 -19.78 3.69 -8.97
N THR A 192 -20.69 4.07 -8.08
CA THR A 192 -22.14 4.00 -8.32
C THR A 192 -22.56 4.97 -9.43
N ALA A 193 -21.97 6.17 -9.50
CA ALA A 193 -22.24 7.13 -10.56
C ALA A 193 -21.83 6.65 -11.95
N LEU A 194 -20.76 5.84 -12.02
CA LEU A 194 -20.24 5.31 -13.27
C LEU A 194 -21.00 4.08 -13.79
N ARG A 195 -21.83 3.44 -12.96
CA ARG A 195 -22.62 2.27 -13.39
C ARG A 195 -23.81 2.71 -14.26
N PRO A 196 -23.99 2.12 -15.46
CA PRO A 196 -25.17 2.38 -16.28
C PRO A 196 -26.42 1.77 -15.65
N SER A 197 -27.10 2.52 -14.77
CA SER A 197 -28.40 2.08 -14.24
C SER A 197 -29.48 2.33 -15.28
N ARG A 198 -30.10 1.24 -15.77
CA ARG A 198 -31.34 1.28 -16.58
C ARG A 198 -32.59 1.49 -15.72
N VAL A 199 -32.44 1.43 -14.40
CA VAL A 199 -33.52 1.60 -13.43
C VAL A 199 -33.42 3.00 -12.83
N VAL A 200 -34.56 3.68 -12.70
CA VAL A 200 -34.68 4.95 -11.99
C VAL A 200 -34.10 4.76 -10.58
N SER A 201 -33.01 5.46 -10.25
CA SER A 201 -32.41 5.31 -8.93
C SER A 201 -33.38 5.82 -7.87
N ALA A 202 -33.42 5.16 -6.70
CA ALA A 202 -34.20 5.64 -5.55
C ALA A 202 -33.85 7.10 -5.20
N ARG A 203 -32.60 7.54 -5.40
CA ARG A 203 -32.20 8.96 -5.29
C ARG A 203 -32.91 9.86 -6.29
N GLY A 204 -33.06 9.41 -7.54
CA GLY A 204 -33.80 10.14 -8.56
C GLY A 204 -35.28 10.29 -8.21
N LEU A 205 -35.90 9.23 -7.66
CA LEU A 205 -37.27 9.27 -7.15
C LEU A 205 -37.43 10.20 -5.93
N LEU A 206 -36.41 10.27 -5.07
CA LEU A 206 -36.39 11.12 -3.88
C LEU A 206 -35.88 12.56 -4.14
N GLY A 207 -35.60 12.93 -5.39
CA GLY A 207 -35.08 14.27 -5.74
C GLY A 207 -33.65 14.55 -5.24
N LEU A 208 -32.90 13.53 -4.81
CA LEU A 208 -31.58 13.65 -4.15
C LEU A 208 -30.39 13.83 -5.13
N GLY A 209 -30.67 14.36 -6.33
CA GLY A 209 -29.67 14.60 -7.38
C GLY A 209 -29.02 13.33 -7.95
N LYS A 210 -28.19 13.50 -8.99
CA LYS A 210 -27.35 12.42 -9.52
C LYS A 210 -26.20 12.13 -8.54
N PRO A 211 -25.70 10.88 -8.46
CA PRO A 211 -24.56 10.54 -7.61
C PRO A 211 -23.29 11.31 -8.04
N PRO A 212 -22.39 11.63 -7.08
CA PRO A 212 -21.12 12.31 -7.35
C PRO A 212 -20.14 11.39 -8.09
N ASP A 213 -19.28 11.95 -8.93
CA ASP A 213 -18.17 11.25 -9.62
C ASP A 213 -16.78 11.73 -9.18
N VAL A 214 -16.74 12.67 -8.24
CA VAL A 214 -15.53 13.21 -7.63
C VAL A 214 -15.64 13.08 -6.12
N VAL A 215 -14.60 12.53 -5.50
CA VAL A 215 -14.36 12.61 -4.07
C VAL A 215 -12.97 13.19 -3.83
N ALA A 216 -12.90 14.19 -2.96
CA ALA A 216 -11.66 14.82 -2.53
C ALA A 216 -11.66 14.98 -1.01
N VAL A 217 -10.49 14.89 -0.40
CA VAL A 217 -10.33 15.31 0.99
C VAL A 217 -10.20 16.83 1.06
N ARG A 218 -10.78 17.43 2.10
CA ARG A 218 -10.66 18.86 2.35
C ARG A 218 -9.27 19.20 2.90
N GLU A 219 -8.69 20.31 2.48
CA GLU A 219 -7.33 20.70 2.90
C GLU A 219 -7.25 20.89 4.42
N GLU A 220 -8.27 21.46 5.05
CA GLU A 220 -8.32 21.62 6.51
C GLU A 220 -8.26 20.28 7.26
N ALA A 221 -8.79 19.21 6.67
CA ALA A 221 -8.76 17.87 7.27
C ALA A 221 -7.37 17.24 7.12
N GLU A 222 -6.71 17.41 5.98
CA GLU A 222 -5.33 16.96 5.78
C GLU A 222 -4.37 17.70 6.71
N ARG A 223 -4.48 19.03 6.83
CA ARG A 223 -3.65 19.81 7.76
C ARG A 223 -3.86 19.37 9.21
N ALA A 224 -5.10 19.15 9.62
CA ALA A 224 -5.39 18.63 10.96
C ALA A 224 -4.80 17.23 11.20
N GLU A 225 -4.69 16.38 10.16
CA GLU A 225 -4.01 15.10 10.24
C GLU A 225 -2.51 15.27 10.44
N VAL A 226 -1.85 16.14 9.66
CA VAL A 226 -0.43 16.45 9.79
C VAL A 226 -0.11 16.95 11.21
N GLU A 227 -0.87 17.94 11.70
CA GLU A 227 -0.70 18.48 13.06
C GLU A 227 -0.91 17.41 14.14
N TRP A 228 -1.89 16.52 13.94
CA TRP A 228 -2.11 15.40 14.85
C TRP A 228 -0.94 14.42 14.84
N VAL A 229 -0.43 14.05 13.67
CA VAL A 229 0.72 13.14 13.53
C VAL A 229 1.96 13.71 14.21
N GLU A 230 2.28 14.98 13.95
CA GLU A 230 3.42 15.66 14.55
C GLU A 230 3.29 15.70 16.08
N ARG A 231 2.12 16.10 16.60
CA ARG A 231 1.85 16.16 18.04
C ARG A 231 2.04 14.81 18.71
N MET A 232 1.49 13.74 18.13
CA MET A 232 1.61 12.38 18.68
C MET A 232 3.05 11.87 18.64
N THR A 233 3.75 12.12 17.54
CA THR A 233 5.13 11.65 17.33
C THR A 233 6.10 12.21 18.39
N ARG A 234 5.91 13.45 18.86
CA ARG A 234 6.77 14.07 19.90
C ARG A 234 6.87 13.23 21.19
N GLY A 235 5.84 12.45 21.51
CA GLY A 235 5.82 11.57 22.68
C GLY A 235 6.37 10.16 22.44
N LEU A 236 6.84 9.84 21.24
CA LEU A 236 7.25 8.49 20.83
C LEU A 236 8.76 8.39 20.61
N VAL A 237 9.30 7.16 20.71
CA VAL A 237 10.74 6.87 20.57
C VAL A 237 11.38 7.37 19.27
N TRP A 238 10.59 7.62 18.23
CA TRP A 238 11.10 8.20 16.98
C TRP A 238 11.54 9.66 17.14
N ALA A 239 11.05 10.37 18.17
CA ALA A 239 11.45 11.73 18.49
C ALA A 239 12.70 11.82 19.38
N THR A 240 13.31 10.70 19.82
CA THR A 240 14.49 10.73 20.71
C THR A 240 15.81 10.99 19.97
N GLY A 241 15.76 11.51 18.73
CA GLY A 241 16.95 11.86 17.96
C GLY A 241 17.75 10.68 17.38
N CYS A 242 17.16 9.49 17.23
CA CYS A 242 17.84 8.43 16.49
C CYS A 242 17.56 8.54 14.98
N SER A 243 18.58 8.29 14.17
CA SER A 243 18.43 8.19 12.71
C SER A 243 17.61 6.94 12.38
N SER A 244 16.42 7.13 11.83
CA SER A 244 15.54 6.07 11.34
C SER A 244 15.02 6.45 9.97
N TRP A 245 14.80 5.47 9.10
CA TRP A 245 14.30 5.70 7.74
C TRP A 245 12.90 6.33 7.70
N GLY A 246 12.15 6.31 8.82
CA GLY A 246 10.80 6.87 8.91
C GLY A 246 10.74 8.32 9.40
N VAL A 247 11.88 8.89 9.80
CA VAL A 247 12.02 10.30 10.20
C VAL A 247 12.89 10.99 9.16
N ASP A 248 12.39 12.08 8.60
CA ASP A 248 13.16 12.89 7.67
C ASP A 248 14.32 13.56 8.40
N GLU A 249 15.54 13.40 7.90
CA GLU A 249 16.76 13.87 8.57
C GLU A 249 16.89 15.40 8.56
N LYS A 250 16.25 16.09 7.61
CA LYS A 250 16.34 17.56 7.48
C LYS A 250 15.35 18.26 8.40
N THR A 251 14.10 17.79 8.42
CA THR A 251 12.99 18.40 9.16
C THR A 251 12.78 17.78 10.53
N GLY A 252 13.28 16.56 10.77
CA GLY A 252 13.02 15.79 11.98
C GLY A 252 11.58 15.26 12.08
N LYS A 253 10.78 15.41 11.01
CA LYS A 253 9.38 15.00 10.99
C LYS A 253 9.24 13.51 10.71
N ASN A 254 8.27 12.88 11.34
CA ASN A 254 7.88 11.51 11.04
C ASN A 254 6.94 11.48 9.82
N THR A 255 7.43 10.93 8.72
CA THR A 255 6.73 10.88 7.43
C THR A 255 6.18 9.49 7.10
N MET A 256 6.53 8.46 7.88
CA MET A 256 6.20 7.07 7.54
C MET A 256 5.46 6.29 8.61
N MET A 257 5.79 6.54 9.88
CA MET A 257 5.26 5.75 10.98
C MET A 257 3.90 6.29 11.42
N TYR A 258 2.93 5.40 11.59
CA TYR A 258 1.65 5.75 12.20
C TYR A 258 1.84 5.95 13.71
N PRO A 259 1.48 7.11 14.28
CA PRO A 259 1.85 7.46 15.64
C PRO A 259 0.80 7.08 16.70
N ASP A 260 0.08 5.97 16.49
CA ASP A 260 -0.97 5.52 17.41
C ASP A 260 -1.22 3.99 17.30
N TRP A 261 -2.11 3.49 18.13
CA TRP A 261 -2.57 2.09 18.14
C TRP A 261 -3.18 1.68 16.79
N GLN A 262 -2.84 0.50 16.28
CA GLN A 262 -3.41 -0.03 15.03
C GLN A 262 -4.91 -0.30 15.13
N VAL A 263 -5.43 -0.58 16.33
CA VAL A 263 -6.88 -0.64 16.57
C VAL A 263 -7.53 0.71 16.23
N LYS A 264 -6.88 1.83 16.57
CA LYS A 264 -7.38 3.17 16.19
C LYS A 264 -7.29 3.38 14.69
N PHE A 265 -6.22 2.91 14.04
CA PHE A 265 -6.13 2.92 12.57
C PHE A 265 -7.34 2.20 11.97
N TRP A 266 -7.62 0.97 12.41
CA TRP A 266 -8.77 0.19 11.97
C TRP A 266 -10.11 0.87 12.23
N LEU A 267 -10.33 1.40 13.44
CA LEU A 267 -11.57 2.13 13.77
C LEU A 267 -11.78 3.33 12.82
N ARG A 268 -10.72 4.04 12.44
CA ARG A 268 -10.79 5.14 11.47
C ARG A 268 -11.15 4.67 10.05
N SER A 269 -10.78 3.44 9.65
CA SER A 269 -11.24 2.86 8.36
C SER A 269 -12.72 2.50 8.37
N VAL A 270 -13.25 2.07 9.51
CA VAL A 270 -14.65 1.65 9.66
C VAL A 270 -15.57 2.85 9.85
N PHE A 271 -15.18 3.78 10.71
CA PHE A 271 -15.94 4.98 11.08
C PHE A 271 -15.40 6.20 10.34
N VAL A 272 -15.70 6.25 9.04
CA VAL A 272 -15.30 7.34 8.14
C VAL A 272 -15.87 8.68 8.61
N ARG A 273 -15.01 9.69 8.71
CA ARG A 273 -15.42 11.08 8.99
C ARG A 273 -15.87 11.76 7.70
N TRP A 274 -17.10 11.49 7.27
CA TRP A 274 -17.65 11.98 5.99
C TRP A 274 -17.60 13.50 5.82
N ARG A 275 -17.62 14.29 6.90
CA ARG A 275 -17.50 15.76 6.85
C ARG A 275 -16.14 16.25 6.32
N ASP A 276 -15.10 15.44 6.50
CA ASP A 276 -13.74 15.75 6.09
C ASP A 276 -13.58 15.56 4.55
N LEU A 277 -14.58 14.98 3.89
CA LEU A 277 -14.63 14.71 2.47
C LEU A 277 -15.56 15.68 1.75
N ALA A 278 -15.22 16.03 0.52
CA ALA A 278 -16.03 16.78 -0.41
C ALA A 278 -16.41 15.89 -1.59
N TYR A 279 -17.70 15.77 -1.86
CA TYR A 279 -18.24 15.09 -3.02
C TYR A 279 -18.79 16.12 -3.99
N SER A 280 -18.31 16.09 -5.23
CA SER A 280 -18.73 17.01 -6.28
C SER A 280 -19.02 16.26 -7.58
N ARG A 281 -19.43 17.00 -8.61
CA ARG A 281 -19.68 16.45 -9.93
C ARG A 281 -18.82 17.11 -10.98
N SER A 282 -18.23 16.31 -11.86
CA SER A 282 -17.63 16.79 -13.10
C SER A 282 -18.63 16.56 -14.24
N GLU A 283 -19.27 17.62 -14.73
CA GLU A 283 -20.23 17.45 -15.84
C GLU A 283 -19.51 16.95 -17.12
N GLU A 284 -18.24 17.33 -17.33
CA GLU A 284 -17.44 16.91 -18.49
C GLU A 284 -17.03 15.42 -18.49
N ALA A 285 -16.52 14.87 -17.38
CA ALA A 285 -16.10 13.46 -17.36
C ALA A 285 -17.31 12.51 -17.41
N LEU A 286 -18.43 12.90 -16.80
CA LEU A 286 -19.70 12.18 -16.89
C LEU A 286 -20.26 12.17 -18.32
N GLU A 287 -20.10 13.26 -19.07
CA GLU A 287 -20.47 13.28 -20.49
C GLU A 287 -19.57 12.40 -21.35
N ARG A 288 -18.25 12.42 -21.13
CA ARG A 288 -17.30 11.53 -21.84
C ARG A 288 -17.61 10.05 -21.56
N ALA A 289 -17.80 9.67 -20.30
CA ALA A 289 -18.15 8.31 -19.91
C ALA A 289 -19.45 7.84 -20.59
N ARG A 290 -20.50 8.67 -20.62
CA ARG A 290 -21.76 8.38 -21.31
C ARG A 290 -21.59 8.19 -22.82
N ARG A 291 -20.72 8.96 -23.47
CA ARG A 291 -20.43 8.81 -24.90
C ARG A 291 -19.77 7.47 -25.17
N GLU A 292 -18.78 7.08 -24.36
CA GLU A 292 -18.09 5.79 -24.47
C GLU A 292 -19.02 4.59 -24.18
N THR A 293 -19.89 4.70 -23.17
CA THR A 293 -20.89 3.64 -22.88
C THR A 293 -21.96 3.50 -23.96
N LYS A 294 -22.24 4.56 -24.74
CA LYS A 294 -23.16 4.51 -25.90
C LYS A 294 -22.51 3.88 -27.15
N ILE A 295 -21.19 3.90 -27.26
CA ILE A 295 -20.43 3.39 -28.40
C ILE A 295 -20.42 1.85 -28.38
N TRP A 296 -20.19 1.22 -27.23
CA TRP A 296 -20.16 -0.26 -27.10
C TRP A 296 -21.45 -0.97 -27.57
N PRO A 297 -22.67 -0.61 -27.13
CA PRO A 297 -23.89 -1.28 -27.59
C PRO A 297 -24.21 -1.00 -29.06
N ARG A 298 -23.77 0.14 -29.63
CA ARG A 298 -24.00 0.45 -31.05
C ARG A 298 -23.22 -0.47 -31.98
N TYR A 299 -21.95 -0.75 -31.69
CA TYR A 299 -21.16 -1.69 -32.50
C TYR A 299 -21.64 -3.13 -32.34
N VAL A 300 -22.04 -3.57 -31.13
CA VAL A 300 -22.62 -4.91 -30.93
C VAL A 300 -23.95 -5.04 -31.69
N THR A 301 -24.81 -4.01 -31.64
CA THR A 301 -26.08 -4.03 -32.37
C THR A 301 -25.86 -4.00 -33.89
N LEU A 302 -24.89 -3.22 -34.39
CA LEU A 302 -24.52 -3.18 -35.80
C LEU A 302 -23.87 -4.49 -36.27
N ILE A 303 -23.04 -5.13 -35.45
CA ILE A 303 -22.43 -6.44 -35.74
C ILE A 303 -23.52 -7.52 -35.76
N LEU A 304 -24.47 -7.50 -34.82
CA LEU A 304 -25.60 -8.42 -34.80
C LEU A 304 -26.55 -8.20 -36.00
N LEU A 305 -26.81 -6.96 -36.39
CA LEU A 305 -27.59 -6.64 -37.59
C LEU A 305 -26.86 -7.02 -38.88
N ALA A 306 -25.54 -6.83 -38.95
CA ALA A 306 -24.72 -7.28 -40.06
C ALA A 306 -24.70 -8.81 -40.14
N ALA A 307 -24.54 -9.50 -39.01
CA ALA A 307 -24.62 -10.97 -38.93
C ALA A 307 -26.01 -11.48 -39.31
N ALA A 308 -27.08 -10.78 -38.92
CA ALA A 308 -28.45 -11.11 -39.31
C ALA A 308 -28.72 -10.82 -40.79
N MET A 309 -28.12 -9.79 -41.40
CA MET A 309 -28.23 -9.52 -42.84
C MET A 309 -27.39 -10.48 -43.68
N VAL A 310 -26.21 -10.89 -43.21
CA VAL A 310 -25.36 -11.89 -43.88
C VAL A 310 -25.95 -13.30 -43.73
N GLY A 311 -26.42 -13.64 -42.53
CA GLY A 311 -27.15 -14.88 -42.25
C GLY A 311 -28.51 -14.91 -42.95
N GLY A 312 -29.22 -13.78 -42.98
CA GLY A 312 -30.48 -13.60 -43.70
C GLY A 312 -30.32 -13.71 -45.22
N ARG A 313 -29.25 -13.15 -45.80
CA ARG A 313 -28.93 -13.35 -47.22
C ARG A 313 -28.57 -14.79 -47.57
N LYS A 314 -27.96 -15.55 -46.65
CA LYS A 314 -27.77 -17.00 -46.82
C LYS A 314 -29.06 -17.81 -46.57
N ALA A 315 -30.00 -17.29 -45.79
CA ALA A 315 -31.26 -17.96 -45.44
C ALA A 315 -32.40 -17.72 -46.47
N VAL A 316 -32.24 -16.81 -47.43
CA VAL A 316 -33.22 -16.58 -48.51
C VAL A 316 -33.12 -17.64 -49.63
N GLY A 317 -32.18 -18.58 -49.54
CA GLY A 317 -32.17 -19.79 -50.37
C GLY A 317 -32.63 -21.03 -49.60
N LEU A 318 -33.83 -21.51 -49.91
CA LEU A 318 -34.37 -22.85 -49.63
C LEU A 318 -34.51 -23.29 -48.15
N GLY A 319 -35.73 -23.14 -47.62
CA GLY A 319 -36.45 -24.09 -46.75
C GLY A 319 -35.70 -24.76 -45.59
N TYR A 320 -35.46 -24.04 -44.48
CA TYR A 320 -34.80 -24.61 -43.29
C TYR A 320 -35.28 -24.06 -41.93
N VAL A 321 -36.51 -23.54 -41.83
CA VAL A 321 -37.05 -23.02 -40.55
C VAL A 321 -37.44 -24.15 -39.58
N GLU A 322 -37.85 -25.33 -40.07
CA GLU A 322 -38.23 -26.44 -39.19
C GLU A 322 -37.02 -27.18 -38.58
N ARG A 323 -35.93 -27.35 -39.35
CA ARG A 323 -34.74 -28.11 -38.91
C ARG A 323 -33.91 -27.40 -37.82
N PHE A 324 -33.96 -26.06 -37.76
CA PHE A 324 -33.21 -25.30 -36.76
C PHE A 324 -33.79 -25.46 -35.34
N SER A 325 -35.10 -25.71 -35.23
CA SER A 325 -35.78 -25.91 -33.94
C SER A 325 -35.47 -27.27 -33.29
N GLU A 326 -35.11 -28.28 -34.09
CA GLU A 326 -34.71 -29.60 -33.61
C GLU A 326 -33.26 -29.63 -33.14
N VAL A 327 -32.36 -28.96 -33.87
CA VAL A 327 -30.93 -28.86 -33.50
C VAL A 327 -30.74 -28.09 -32.20
N LEU A 328 -31.54 -27.03 -31.97
CA LEU A 328 -31.53 -26.27 -30.71
C LEU A 328 -32.03 -27.08 -29.51
N ARG A 329 -32.95 -28.02 -29.72
CA ARG A 329 -33.40 -28.93 -28.64
C ARG A 329 -32.36 -29.99 -28.32
N GLY A 330 -31.61 -30.49 -29.31
CA GLY A 330 -30.50 -31.43 -29.09
C GLY A 330 -29.27 -30.81 -28.40
N LEU A 331 -28.90 -29.58 -28.77
CA LEU A 331 -27.74 -28.88 -28.18
C LEU A 331 -27.92 -28.54 -26.70
N VAL A 332 -29.15 -28.29 -26.26
CA VAL A 332 -29.43 -27.99 -24.84
C VAL A 332 -29.40 -29.27 -23.98
N SER A 333 -29.78 -30.43 -24.53
CA SER A 333 -29.72 -31.69 -23.76
C SER A 333 -28.31 -32.26 -23.66
N ASP A 334 -27.48 -32.12 -24.70
CA ASP A 334 -26.11 -32.64 -24.71
C ASP A 334 -25.14 -31.74 -23.93
N GLY A 335 -25.35 -30.42 -23.94
CA GLY A 335 -24.54 -29.46 -23.17
C GLY A 335 -24.59 -29.66 -21.64
N MET A 336 -25.66 -30.24 -21.11
CA MET A 336 -25.78 -30.55 -19.68
C MET A 336 -25.01 -31.83 -19.26
N ARG A 337 -24.62 -32.70 -20.19
CA ARG A 337 -23.87 -33.93 -19.90
C ARG A 337 -22.35 -33.74 -19.95
N THR A 338 -21.85 -32.78 -20.73
CA THR A 338 -20.41 -32.55 -20.89
C THR A 338 -19.80 -31.72 -19.74
N LEU A 339 -20.62 -31.09 -18.89
CA LEU A 339 -20.19 -30.35 -17.69
C LEU A 339 -19.67 -31.26 -16.54
N MET A 340 -19.62 -32.59 -16.73
CA MET A 340 -19.26 -33.54 -15.67
C MET A 340 -17.90 -34.23 -15.80
N ASN A 341 -17.09 -34.04 -16.85
CA ASN A 341 -15.78 -34.70 -16.94
C ASN A 341 -14.78 -33.93 -17.81
N VAL A 342 -13.97 -33.02 -17.23
CA VAL A 342 -12.70 -32.58 -17.86
C VAL A 342 -11.63 -32.29 -16.80
N ALA A 343 -10.59 -33.12 -16.78
CA ALA A 343 -9.19 -32.77 -16.48
C ALA A 343 -8.28 -33.95 -16.90
N PRO A 344 -6.97 -33.76 -17.13
CA PRO A 344 -6.31 -32.66 -17.82
C PRO A 344 -5.39 -33.19 -18.95
N GLU A 345 -4.59 -32.28 -19.51
CA GLU A 345 -3.25 -32.52 -20.04
C GLU A 345 -3.04 -32.73 -21.55
N ARG A 346 -2.20 -31.80 -22.07
CA ARG A 346 -0.96 -32.07 -22.84
C ARG A 346 -1.11 -32.28 -24.36
N LEU A 347 -0.43 -31.43 -25.15
CA LEU A 347 0.83 -31.74 -25.86
C LEU A 347 1.12 -30.77 -27.01
N LYS A 348 2.39 -30.32 -27.04
CA LYS A 348 3.30 -30.25 -28.19
C LYS A 348 2.84 -29.54 -29.48
N GLY A 349 3.53 -28.43 -29.73
CA GLY A 349 3.87 -27.89 -31.04
C GLY A 349 5.13 -27.05 -30.86
#